data_AF-A0A959JH95-F1
#
_entry.id   AF-A0A959JH95-F1
#
_cell.length_a   1.000
_cell.length_b   1.000
_cell.length_c   1.000
_cell.angle_alpha   90.00
_cell.angle_beta   90.00
_cell.angle_gamma   90.00
#
_symmetry.space_group_name_H-M   'P 1'
#
loop_
_entity.id
_entity.type
_entity.pdbx_description
1 polymer ?
#
loop_
_entity_poly.entity_id
_entity_poly.type
_entity_poly.pdbx_seq_one_letter_code
_entity_poly.pdbx_strand_id
1 'polypeptide(L)'
;MNGKLKLRRNQTIASSVLWGSVYIICLLLIKNATLPKSTATWLAIVPVVFFFAFLFTIIREAAAMDEVQRRIQTEATITAFLLGLMFLMTLGMLDQVTPLNRDNWGYLSVVPFMGLFYAIGWLVARRKYHGE
;
A
#
# COMPACT_ATOMS: atom_id res chain seq x y z
N MET A 1 16.75 23.11 -4.80
CA MET A 1 16.51 21.65 -4.66
C MET A 1 17.38 20.91 -5.67
N ASN A 2 18.27 20.02 -5.21
CA ASN A 2 19.32 19.39 -5.99
C ASN A 2 18.75 18.52 -7.14
N GLY A 3 19.31 18.59 -8.36
CA GLY A 3 18.76 17.93 -9.55
C GLY A 3 18.60 16.41 -9.42
N LYS A 4 19.51 15.76 -8.68
CA LYS A 4 19.44 14.32 -8.37
C LYS A 4 18.23 13.95 -7.49
N LEU A 5 17.86 14.80 -6.53
CA LEU A 5 16.72 14.56 -5.65
C LEU A 5 15.39 14.65 -6.41
N LYS A 6 15.28 15.64 -7.31
CA LYS A 6 14.11 15.83 -8.17
C LYS A 6 13.90 14.63 -9.11
N LEU A 7 14.99 14.08 -9.65
CA LEU A 7 14.95 12.90 -10.52
C LEU A 7 14.45 11.65 -9.78
N ARG A 8 14.98 11.38 -8.58
CA ARG A 8 14.56 10.22 -7.76
C ARG A 8 13.09 10.32 -7.37
N ARG A 9 12.63 11.50 -6.94
CA ARG A 9 11.22 11.73 -6.60
C ARG A 9 10.30 11.45 -7.79
N ASN A 10 10.68 11.89 -8.98
CA ASN A 10 9.91 11.62 -10.20
C ASN A 10 9.89 10.12 -10.53
N GLN A 11 10.98 9.38 -10.31
CA GLN A 11 11.02 7.94 -10.49
C GLN A 11 10.09 7.20 -9.52
N THR A 12 10.03 7.64 -8.27
CA THR A 12 9.13 7.05 -7.26
C THR A 12 7.66 7.29 -7.62
N ILE A 13 7.32 8.51 -8.07
CA ILE A 13 5.97 8.84 -8.55
C ILE A 13 5.64 8.04 -9.82
N ALA A 14 6.56 7.95 -10.78
CA ALA A 14 6.34 7.17 -11.99
C ALA A 14 6.15 5.68 -11.68
N SER A 15 6.93 5.13 -10.75
CA SER A 15 6.83 3.73 -10.34
C SER A 15 5.54 3.43 -9.58
N SER A 16 5.07 4.37 -8.74
CA SER A 16 3.79 4.22 -8.02
C SER A 16 2.59 4.26 -8.97
N VAL A 17 2.60 5.20 -9.92
CA VAL A 17 1.56 5.30 -10.96
C VAL A 17 1.58 4.06 -11.84
N LEU A 18 2.75 3.62 -12.30
CA LEU A 18 2.90 2.42 -13.12
C LEU A 18 2.36 1.18 -12.40
N TRP A 19 2.77 0.95 -11.15
CA TRP A 19 2.26 -0.16 -10.36
C TRP A 19 0.74 -0.08 -10.19
N GLY A 20 0.21 1.09 -9.82
CA GLY A 20 -1.24 1.29 -9.64
C GLY A 20 -2.03 1.02 -10.92
N SER A 21 -1.54 1.50 -12.07
CA SER A 21 -2.15 1.22 -13.38
C SER A 21 -2.11 -0.27 -13.72
N VAL A 22 -0.95 -0.92 -13.56
CA VAL A 22 -0.81 -2.37 -13.81
C VAL A 22 -1.76 -3.18 -12.93
N TYR A 23 -1.84 -2.84 -11.64
CA TYR A 23 -2.74 -3.50 -10.70
C TYR A 23 -4.21 -3.36 -11.13
N ILE A 24 -4.66 -2.14 -11.45
CA ILE A 24 -6.05 -1.91 -11.89
C ILE A 24 -6.34 -2.65 -13.20
N ILE A 25 -5.44 -2.61 -14.18
CA ILE A 25 -5.60 -3.31 -15.45
C ILE A 25 -5.72 -4.82 -15.22
N CYS A 26 -4.81 -5.41 -14.45
CA CYS A 26 -4.85 -6.84 -14.13
C CYS A 26 -6.14 -7.22 -13.39
N LEU A 27 -6.57 -6.39 -12.43
CA LEU A 27 -7.80 -6.62 -11.68
C LEU A 27 -9.05 -6.60 -12.58
N LEU A 28 -9.14 -5.62 -13.49
CA LEU A 28 -10.26 -5.50 -14.43
C LEU A 28 -10.29 -6.65 -15.44
N LEU A 29 -9.12 -7.06 -15.94
CA LEU A 29 -9.01 -8.23 -16.82
C LEU A 29 -9.44 -9.51 -16.11
N ILE A 30 -9.01 -9.74 -14.87
CA ILE A 30 -9.41 -10.93 -14.10
C ILE A 30 -10.91 -10.93 -13.79
N LYS A 31 -11.50 -9.77 -13.48
CA LYS A 31 -12.93 -9.66 -13.15
C LYS A 31 -13.85 -9.80 -14.36
N ASN A 32 -13.47 -9.22 -15.50
CA ASN A 32 -14.40 -9.04 -16.63
C ASN A 32 -14.12 -9.97 -17.81
N ALA A 33 -12.91 -10.55 -17.92
CA ALA A 33 -12.59 -11.45 -19.01
C ALA A 33 -12.75 -12.92 -18.59
N THR A 34 -13.32 -13.73 -19.47
CA THR A 34 -13.40 -15.19 -19.33
C THR A 34 -12.04 -15.82 -19.62
N LEU A 35 -11.12 -15.69 -18.67
CA LEU A 35 -9.76 -16.21 -18.80
C LEU A 35 -9.65 -17.67 -18.33
N PRO A 36 -8.80 -18.49 -18.99
CA PRO A 36 -8.40 -19.77 -18.43
C PRO A 36 -7.76 -19.59 -17.06
N LYS A 37 -8.00 -20.52 -16.13
CA LYS A 37 -7.51 -20.45 -14.75
C LYS A 37 -6.00 -20.21 -14.66
N SER A 38 -5.22 -20.88 -15.52
CA SER A 38 -3.76 -20.72 -15.58
C SER A 38 -3.36 -19.28 -15.93
N THR A 39 -3.97 -18.67 -16.95
CA THR A 39 -3.70 -17.29 -17.37
C THR A 39 -4.07 -16.30 -16.26
N ALA A 40 -5.23 -16.49 -15.61
CA ALA A 40 -5.65 -15.64 -14.50
C ALA A 40 -4.67 -15.70 -13.32
N THR A 41 -4.12 -16.88 -13.00
CA THR A 41 -3.11 -17.04 -11.94
C THR A 41 -1.83 -16.28 -12.27
N TRP A 42 -1.31 -16.41 -13.48
CA TRP A 42 -0.11 -15.65 -13.89
C TRP A 42 -0.36 -14.15 -13.87
N LEU A 43 -1.53 -13.71 -14.34
CA LEU A 43 -1.91 -12.30 -14.35
C LEU A 43 -2.03 -11.72 -12.93
N ALA A 44 -2.45 -12.52 -11.95
CA ALA A 44 -2.50 -12.10 -10.54
C ALA A 44 -1.10 -11.86 -9.93
N ILE A 45 -0.06 -12.48 -10.47
CA ILE A 45 1.33 -12.33 -10.00
C ILE A 45 1.99 -11.08 -10.60
N VAL A 46 1.59 -10.66 -11.81
CA VAL A 46 2.20 -9.52 -12.52
C VAL A 46 2.29 -8.26 -11.65
N PRO A 47 1.23 -7.78 -10.95
CA PRO A 47 1.32 -6.60 -10.10
C PRO A 47 2.34 -6.71 -8.98
N VAL A 48 2.65 -7.92 -8.50
CA VAL A 48 3.65 -8.16 -7.44
C VAL A 48 5.04 -7.79 -7.91
N VAL A 49 5.39 -8.10 -9.17
CA VAL A 49 6.70 -7.76 -9.76
C VAL A 49 6.88 -6.24 -9.83
N PHE A 50 5.85 -5.53 -10.29
CA PHE A 50 5.88 -4.05 -10.31
C PHE A 50 5.89 -3.45 -8.91
N PHE A 51 5.24 -4.12 -7.94
CA PHE A 51 5.29 -3.69 -6.55
C PHE A 51 6.69 -3.79 -5.96
N PHE A 52 7.45 -4.84 -6.28
CA PHE A 52 8.86 -4.95 -5.86
C PHE A 52 9.72 -3.81 -6.42
N ALA A 53 9.53 -3.43 -7.69
CA ALA A 53 10.22 -2.30 -8.28
C ALA A 53 9.87 -0.99 -7.55
N PHE A 54 8.60 -0.78 -7.25
CA PHE A 54 8.13 0.37 -6.48
C PHE A 54 8.70 0.39 -5.05
N LEU A 55 8.66 -0.74 -4.33
CA LEU A 55 9.26 -0.87 -3.00
C LEU A 55 10.73 -0.47 -3.00
N PHE A 56 11.50 -0.91 -4.00
CA PHE A 56 12.91 -0.57 -4.11
C PHE A 56 13.13 0.95 -4.27
N THR A 57 12.26 1.64 -5.01
CA THR A 57 12.31 3.11 -5.10
C THR A 57 12.02 3.79 -3.76
N ILE A 58 11.02 3.32 -3.01
CA ILE A 58 10.69 3.86 -1.68
C ILE A 58 11.86 3.67 -0.70
N ILE A 59 12.45 2.47 -0.65
CA ILE A 59 13.56 2.21 0.29
C ILE A 59 14.74 3.14 0.00
N ARG A 60 15.04 3.39 -1.27
CA ARG A 60 16.12 4.31 -1.68
C ARG A 60 15.81 5.76 -1.36
N GLU A 61 14.55 6.18 -1.45
CA GLU A 61 14.11 7.51 -1.02
C GLU A 61 14.21 7.65 0.50
N ALA A 62 13.72 6.67 1.26
CA ALA A 62 13.75 6.67 2.71
C ALA A 62 15.18 6.77 3.27
N ALA A 63 16.15 6.16 2.59
CA ALA A 63 17.57 6.28 2.94
C ALA A 63 18.16 7.69 2.71
N ALA A 64 17.51 8.52 1.89
CA ALA A 64 17.93 9.89 1.60
C ALA A 64 17.15 10.94 2.41
N MET A 65 16.19 10.51 3.24
CA MET A 65 15.40 11.41 4.09
C MET A 65 16.20 11.87 5.31
N ASP A 66 15.92 13.09 5.75
CA ASP A 66 16.41 13.60 7.04
C ASP A 66 15.84 12.79 8.19
N GLU A 67 16.49 12.83 9.35
CA GLU A 67 16.12 12.03 10.53
C GLU A 67 14.65 12.24 10.94
N VAL A 68 14.20 13.49 10.95
CA VAL A 68 12.81 13.86 11.30
C VAL A 68 11.81 13.24 10.32
N GLN A 69 12.07 13.35 9.01
CA GLN A 69 11.21 12.78 7.98
C GLN A 69 11.15 11.26 8.08
N ARG A 70 12.30 10.61 8.28
CA ARG A 70 12.37 9.15 8.48
C ARG A 70 11.57 8.73 9.72
N ARG A 71 11.65 9.49 10.82
CA ARG A 71 10.90 9.23 12.05
C ARG A 71 9.39 9.33 11.85
N ILE A 72 8.93 10.36 11.11
CA ILE A 72 7.51 10.51 10.74
C ILE A 72 7.03 9.28 9.94
N GLN A 73 7.79 8.84 8.93
CA GLN A 73 7.43 7.69 8.09
C GLN A 73 7.39 6.39 8.91
N THR A 74 8.35 6.18 9.81
CA THR A 74 8.40 5.01 10.68
C THR A 74 7.23 5.00 11.66
N GLU A 75 6.95 6.11 12.34
CA GLU A 75 5.78 6.22 13.23
C GLU A 75 4.48 5.95 12.45
N ALA A 76 4.31 6.55 11.28
CA ALA A 76 3.16 6.33 10.42
C ALA A 76 2.98 4.86 10.03
N THR A 77 4.09 4.18 9.68
CA THR A 77 4.10 2.76 9.31
C THR A 77 3.76 1.87 10.50
N ILE A 78 4.30 2.15 11.69
CA ILE A 78 4.00 1.40 12.92
C ILE A 78 2.51 1.56 13.25
N THR A 79 1.98 2.78 13.21
CA THR A 79 0.54 3.02 13.43
C THR A 79 -0.32 2.27 12.41
N ALA A 80 0.05 2.33 11.12
CA ALA A 80 -0.66 1.61 10.06
C ALA A 80 -0.68 0.10 10.30
N PHE A 81 0.48 -0.46 10.67
CA PHE A 81 0.65 -1.87 10.96
C PHE A 81 -0.20 -2.33 12.15
N LEU A 82 -0.16 -1.59 13.26
CA LEU A 82 -0.92 -1.94 14.47
C LEU A 82 -2.43 -1.84 14.24
N LEU A 83 -2.89 -0.75 13.61
CA LEU A 83 -4.31 -0.60 13.25
C LEU A 83 -4.75 -1.67 12.24
N GLY A 84 -3.90 -1.99 11.26
CA GLY A 84 -4.14 -3.06 10.29
C GLY A 84 -4.26 -4.43 10.94
N LEU A 85 -3.36 -4.75 11.86
CA LEU A 85 -3.39 -6.00 12.63
C LEU A 85 -4.66 -6.10 13.48
N MET A 86 -4.98 -5.03 14.22
CA MET A 86 -6.20 -4.95 15.03
C MET A 86 -7.46 -5.14 14.17
N PHE A 87 -7.50 -4.50 13.01
CA PHE A 87 -8.62 -4.62 12.06
C PHE A 87 -8.76 -6.04 11.52
N LEU A 88 -7.65 -6.68 11.10
CA LEU A 88 -7.66 -8.06 10.60
C LEU A 88 -8.09 -9.06 11.68
N MET A 89 -7.59 -8.91 12.92
CA MET A 89 -8.02 -9.76 14.04
C MET A 89 -9.50 -9.58 14.33
N THR A 90 -9.99 -8.34 14.30
CA THR A 90 -11.41 -8.03 14.52
C THR A 90 -12.28 -8.66 13.43
N LEU A 91 -11.91 -8.52 12.15
CA LEU A 91 -12.63 -9.17 11.04
C LEU A 91 -12.60 -10.70 11.18
N GLY A 92 -11.44 -11.27 11.53
CA GLY A 92 -11.29 -12.71 11.73
C GLY A 92 -12.16 -13.25 12.88
N MET A 93 -12.27 -12.53 13.99
CA MET A 93 -13.16 -12.90 15.10
C MET A 93 -14.63 -12.71 14.74
N LEU A 94 -14.96 -11.63 14.03
CA LEU A 94 -16.33 -11.35 13.60
C LEU A 94 -16.84 -12.43 12.65
N ASP A 95 -16.01 -12.92 11.73
CA ASP A 95 -16.35 -14.01 10.81
C ASP A 95 -16.71 -15.33 11.53
N GLN A 96 -16.19 -15.56 12.74
CA GLN A 96 -16.57 -16.72 13.57
C GLN A 96 -17.97 -16.58 14.20
N VAL A 97 -18.42 -15.35 14.45
CA VAL A 97 -19.72 -15.07 15.08
C VAL A 97 -20.81 -14.83 14.04
N THR A 98 -20.46 -14.18 12.93
CA THR A 98 -21.35 -13.86 11.83
C THR A 98 -20.56 -13.93 10.52
N PRO A 99 -20.82 -14.94 9.66
CA PRO A 99 -20.04 -15.14 8.45
C PRO A 99 -20.11 -13.89 7.57
N LEU A 100 -18.95 -13.31 7.27
CA LEU A 100 -18.84 -12.08 6.51
C LEU A 100 -19.07 -12.38 5.02
N ASN A 101 -19.86 -11.53 4.37
CA ASN A 101 -20.04 -11.64 2.92
C ASN A 101 -18.70 -11.34 2.22
N ARG A 102 -18.15 -12.36 1.53
CA ARG A 102 -16.88 -12.27 0.79
C ARG A 102 -16.89 -11.24 -0.34
N ASP A 103 -18.06 -10.90 -0.88
CA ASP A 103 -18.16 -9.88 -1.93
C ASP A 103 -17.88 -8.48 -1.39
N ASN A 104 -18.25 -8.22 -0.13
CA ASN A 104 -18.07 -6.92 0.53
C ASN A 104 -16.78 -6.87 1.38
N TRP A 105 -16.41 -7.99 2.01
CA TRP A 105 -15.31 -8.09 2.98
C TRP A 105 -14.15 -8.97 2.51
N GLY A 106 -14.03 -9.20 1.20
CA GLY A 106 -12.89 -9.90 0.61
C GLY A 106 -11.56 -9.15 0.83
N TYR A 107 -10.44 -9.82 0.54
CA TYR A 107 -9.09 -9.27 0.75
C TYR A 107 -8.85 -7.94 0.02
N LEU A 108 -9.50 -7.72 -1.13
CA LEU A 108 -9.41 -6.47 -1.89
C LEU A 108 -10.03 -5.28 -1.14
N SER A 109 -11.08 -5.52 -0.35
CA SER A 109 -11.77 -4.49 0.44
C SER A 109 -10.94 -4.04 1.64
N VAL A 110 -9.99 -4.85 2.10
CA VAL A 110 -9.10 -4.53 3.23
C VAL A 110 -7.96 -3.57 2.82
N VAL A 111 -7.50 -3.64 1.56
CA VAL A 111 -6.34 -2.86 1.07
C VAL A 111 -6.52 -1.34 1.27
N PRO A 112 -7.68 -0.71 0.95
CA PRO A 112 -7.88 0.71 1.18
C PRO A 112 -7.71 1.13 2.65
N PHE A 113 -8.08 0.27 3.61
CA PHE A 113 -7.93 0.57 5.04
C PHE A 113 -6.45 0.67 5.46
N MET A 114 -5.56 -0.10 4.85
CA MET A 114 -4.11 0.01 5.11
C MET A 114 -3.58 1.39 4.73
N GLY A 115 -4.03 1.92 3.59
CA GLY A 115 -3.72 3.30 3.16
C GLY A 115 -4.31 4.34 4.10
N LEU A 116 -5.54 4.15 4.55
CA LEU A 116 -6.20 5.04 5.52
C LEU A 116 -5.46 5.06 6.87
N PHE A 117 -5.10 3.90 7.41
CA PHE A 117 -4.37 3.80 8.68
C PHE A 117 -2.99 4.44 8.58
N TYR A 118 -2.32 4.30 7.44
CA TYR A 118 -1.08 5.01 7.16
C TYR A 118 -1.27 6.53 7.12
N ALA A 119 -2.31 7.03 6.45
CA ALA A 119 -2.62 8.46 6.42
C ALA A 119 -2.88 9.02 7.83
N ILE A 120 -3.61 8.28 8.67
CA ILE A 120 -3.85 8.65 10.08
C ILE A 120 -2.53 8.73 10.84
N GLY A 121 -1.70 7.67 10.78
CA GLY A 121 -0.39 7.65 11.44
C GLY A 121 0.52 8.78 10.99
N TRP A 122 0.54 9.07 9.69
CA TRP A 122 1.31 10.16 9.12
C TRP A 122 0.81 11.53 9.58
N LEU A 123 -0.49 11.78 9.64
CA LEU A 123 -1.05 13.05 10.13
C LEU A 123 -0.71 13.27 11.60
N VAL A 124 -0.81 12.23 12.44
CA VAL A 124 -0.47 12.29 13.86
C VAL A 124 1.01 12.58 14.06
N ALA A 125 1.88 11.80 13.41
CA ALA A 125 3.33 12.00 13.49
C ALA A 125 3.73 13.38 12.95
N ARG A 126 3.16 13.81 11.82
CA ARG A 126 3.50 15.12 11.23
C ARG A 126 3.15 16.28 12.16
N ARG A 127 2.01 16.24 12.85
CA ARG A 127 1.61 17.26 13.84
C ARG A 127 2.57 17.31 15.02
N LYS A 128 3.03 16.15 15.49
CA LYS A 128 3.99 16.04 16.60
C LYS A 128 5.34 16.72 16.30
N TYR A 129 5.84 16.59 15.06
CA TYR A 129 7.17 17.12 14.68
C TYR A 129 7.17 18.50 13.99
N HIS A 130 6.02 19.04 13.59
CA HIS A 130 5.90 20.40 13.04
C HIS A 130 5.14 21.37 13.96
N GLY A 131 4.64 20.89 15.10
CA GLY A 131 3.99 21.69 16.13
C GLY A 131 4.93 22.15 17.25
N GLU A 132 6.22 21.84 17.14
CA GLU A 132 7.34 22.44 17.87
C GLU A 132 8.01 23.50 16.99
#